data_AF-A0A138A8Q7-F1
#
_entry.id   AF-A0A138A8Q7-F1
#
_cell.length_a   1.000
_cell.length_b   1.000
_cell.length_c   1.000
_cell.angle_alpha   90.00
_cell.angle_beta   90.00
_cell.angle_gamma   90.00
#
_symmetry.space_group_name_H-M   'P 1'
#
loop_
_entity.id
_entity.type
_entity.pdbx_description
1 polymer ?
#
loop_
_entity_poly.entity_id
_entity_poly.type
_entity_poly.pdbx_seq_one_letter_code
_entity_poly.pdbx_strand_id
1 'polypeptide(L)'
;MGRVIAPIARWVALIVLVVGFVAFSAEAHPRDATYADFRHDLERGAVTQLIIPSDQWTQDNVRSGTWSTGPFRWRTGRVRDRPEGAGPSPSGTSDGTARSPWSDFANDMEGRDVTLRTTSDDDSGSLSLPFPSSPQPDWTGLLISIAWLATFAAVFVFQPRRGNRWAWFWMFTIGQIGALLYLILEPEPLIRRAPALDRQQAAAEPNADGPDTATPPTSRPLSGAQGFGLAIVSAIATAMASVAIGWLAGRMLP
;
A
#
# COMPACT_ATOMS: atom_id res chain seq x y z
N MET A 1 16.16 17.21 -23.36
CA MET A 1 15.33 17.29 -22.13
C MET A 1 14.75 15.94 -21.67
N GLY A 2 14.20 15.09 -22.54
CA GLY A 2 13.57 13.82 -22.12
C GLY A 2 14.44 12.80 -21.34
N ARG A 3 15.78 12.87 -21.43
CA ARG A 3 16.70 11.98 -20.68
C ARG A 3 16.68 12.21 -19.15
N VAL A 4 16.32 13.40 -18.69
CA VAL A 4 16.32 13.76 -17.26
C VAL A 4 14.94 13.58 -16.62
N ILE A 5 13.87 13.68 -17.42
CA ILE A 5 12.49 13.60 -16.93
C ILE A 5 12.12 12.17 -16.53
N ALA A 6 12.53 11.16 -17.32
CA ALA A 6 12.23 9.76 -17.05
C ALA A 6 12.76 9.23 -15.69
N PRO A 7 14.02 9.47 -15.30
CA PRO A 7 14.50 9.02 -13.99
C PRO A 7 13.83 9.78 -12.84
N ILE A 8 13.56 11.09 -12.98
CA ILE A 8 12.86 11.86 -11.94
C ILE A 8 11.45 11.31 -11.71
N ALA A 9 10.68 11.09 -12.78
CA ALA A 9 9.33 10.53 -12.69
C ALA A 9 9.34 9.15 -12.02
N ARG A 10 10.32 8.30 -12.33
CA ARG A 10 10.51 6.99 -11.71
C ARG A 10 10.78 7.10 -10.21
N TRP A 11 11.68 7.99 -9.80
CA TRP A 11 11.99 8.22 -8.39
C TRP A 11 10.77 8.74 -7.63
N VAL A 12 10.02 9.69 -8.21
CA VAL A 12 8.78 10.19 -7.62
C VAL A 12 7.76 9.06 -7.44
N ALA A 13 7.55 8.23 -8.47
CA ALA A 13 6.63 7.08 -8.39
C ALA A 13 7.06 6.07 -7.32
N LEU A 14 8.36 5.77 -7.24
CA LEU A 14 8.92 4.89 -6.21
C LEU A 14 8.71 5.45 -4.80
N ILE A 15 8.96 6.74 -4.59
CA ILE A 15 8.75 7.39 -3.29
C ILE A 15 7.28 7.30 -2.90
N VAL A 16 6.35 7.61 -3.82
CA VAL A 16 4.90 7.53 -3.57
C VAL A 16 4.48 6.10 -3.20
N LEU A 17 4.98 5.10 -3.92
CA LEU A 17 4.70 3.68 -3.62
C LEU A 17 5.26 3.26 -2.27
N VAL A 18 6.49 3.66 -1.94
CA VAL A 18 7.10 3.35 -0.65
C VAL A 18 6.33 4.01 0.50
N VAL A 19 5.92 5.27 0.34
CA VAL A 19 5.10 5.97 1.35
C VAL A 19 3.74 5.28 1.52
N GLY A 20 3.08 4.92 0.42
CA GLY A 20 1.82 4.17 0.46
C GLY A 20 1.98 2.79 1.13
N PHE A 21 3.08 2.09 0.85
CA PHE A 21 3.40 0.81 1.48
C PHE A 21 3.64 0.95 2.98
N VAL A 22 4.35 2.00 3.42
CA VAL A 22 4.58 2.29 4.85
C VAL A 22 3.26 2.64 5.55
N ALA A 23 2.39 3.45 4.92
CA ALA A 23 1.06 3.75 5.46
C ALA A 23 0.23 2.48 5.66
N PHE A 24 0.18 1.63 4.63
CA PHE A 24 -0.52 0.34 4.68
C PHE A 24 0.05 -0.57 5.77
N SER A 25 1.37 -0.68 5.87
CA SER A 25 2.03 -1.52 6.87
C SER A 25 1.72 -1.07 8.30
N ALA A 26 1.62 0.24 8.52
CA ALA A 26 1.26 0.82 9.81
C ALA A 26 -0.20 0.55 10.19
N GLU A 27 -1.12 0.54 9.21
CA GLU A 27 -2.52 0.17 9.44
C GLU A 27 -2.68 -1.33 9.74
N ALA A 28 -1.91 -2.19 9.07
CA ALA A 28 -1.96 -3.64 9.24
C ALA A 28 -1.44 -4.13 10.61
N HIS A 29 -0.60 -3.33 11.29
CA HIS A 29 -0.03 -3.66 12.59
C HIS A 29 -0.29 -2.54 13.59
N PRO A 30 -1.57 -2.32 13.99
CA PRO A 30 -1.89 -1.31 14.97
C PRO A 30 -1.23 -1.64 16.30
N ARG A 31 -0.77 -0.61 17.02
CA ARG A 31 -0.16 -0.81 18.34
C ARG A 31 -1.23 -1.08 19.39
N ASP A 32 -0.98 -2.06 20.26
CA ASP A 32 -1.82 -2.27 21.44
C ASP A 32 -1.80 -1.04 22.34
N ALA A 33 -2.99 -0.57 22.72
CA ALA A 33 -3.19 0.61 23.54
C ALA A 33 -4.31 0.39 24.57
N THR A 34 -4.19 1.07 25.70
CA THR A 34 -5.16 0.97 26.79
C THR A 34 -6.34 1.92 26.57
N TYR A 35 -7.42 1.73 27.33
CA TYR A 35 -8.54 2.69 27.35
C TYR A 35 -8.11 4.09 27.79
N ALA A 36 -7.13 4.19 28.70
CA ALA A 36 -6.58 5.47 29.14
C ALA A 36 -5.91 6.22 27.98
N ASP A 37 -5.20 5.50 27.10
CA ASP A 37 -4.57 6.08 25.92
C ASP A 37 -5.62 6.57 24.91
N PHE A 38 -6.65 5.76 24.66
CA PHE A 38 -7.77 6.16 23.80
C PHE A 38 -8.45 7.43 24.31
N ARG A 39 -8.81 7.45 25.60
CA ARG A 39 -9.48 8.60 26.22
C ARG A 39 -8.62 9.86 26.14
N HIS A 40 -7.32 9.72 26.40
CA HIS A 40 -6.36 10.81 26.31
C HIS A 40 -6.18 11.35 24.89
N ASP A 41 -6.09 10.48 23.88
CA ASP A 41 -6.02 10.88 22.47
C ASP A 41 -7.33 11.57 22.03
N LEU A 42 -8.47 11.07 22.49
CA LEU A 42 -9.81 11.59 22.19
C LEU A 42 -10.04 12.98 22.82
N GLU A 43 -9.63 13.16 24.08
CA GLU A 43 -9.71 14.45 24.78
C GLU A 43 -8.82 15.53 24.13
N ARG A 44 -7.74 15.12 23.46
CA ARG A 44 -6.87 16.04 22.69
C ARG A 44 -7.37 16.33 21.28
N GLY A 45 -8.48 15.71 20.85
CA GLY A 45 -8.95 15.79 19.46
C GLY A 45 -7.95 15.20 18.46
N ALA A 46 -7.07 14.29 18.90
CA ALA A 46 -6.08 13.67 18.03
C ALA A 46 -6.65 12.52 17.22
N VAL A 47 -7.76 11.92 17.69
CA VAL A 47 -8.42 10.81 17.01
C VAL A 47 -9.16 11.33 15.78
N THR A 48 -8.74 10.94 14.59
CA THR A 48 -9.39 11.32 13.33
C THR A 48 -10.37 10.27 12.85
N GLN A 49 -10.11 9.01 13.19
CA GLN A 49 -10.90 7.88 12.71
C GLN A 49 -10.98 6.79 13.78
N LEU A 50 -12.14 6.16 13.89
CA LEU A 50 -12.37 5.00 14.73
C LEU A 50 -13.07 3.89 13.94
N ILE A 51 -12.44 2.73 13.86
CA ILE A 51 -12.93 1.51 13.22
C ILE A 51 -13.33 0.52 14.31
N ILE A 52 -14.57 0.05 14.27
CA ILE A 52 -15.09 -0.91 15.25
C ILE A 52 -15.50 -2.19 14.50
N PRO A 53 -14.78 -3.31 14.71
CA PRO A 53 -15.15 -4.60 14.13
C PRO A 53 -16.55 -5.04 14.54
N SER A 54 -17.33 -5.62 13.62
CA SER A 54 -18.68 -6.19 13.85
C SER A 54 -18.79 -7.04 15.11
N ASP A 55 -17.77 -7.85 15.39
CA ASP A 55 -17.71 -8.76 16.54
C ASP A 55 -17.43 -8.04 17.87
N GLN A 56 -17.01 -6.78 17.83
CA GLN A 56 -16.63 -5.97 19.00
C GLN A 56 -17.67 -4.91 19.39
N TRP A 57 -18.77 -4.80 18.65
CA TRP A 57 -19.93 -3.99 19.05
C TRP A 57 -21.24 -4.76 19.01
N THR A 58 -22.11 -4.45 19.95
CA THR A 58 -23.53 -4.82 19.95
C THR A 58 -24.32 -3.56 20.29
N GLN A 59 -25.64 -3.60 20.13
CA GLN A 59 -26.51 -2.49 20.56
C GLN A 59 -26.28 -2.11 22.04
N ASP A 60 -25.83 -3.06 22.85
CA ASP A 60 -25.68 -2.91 24.30
C ASP A 60 -24.23 -2.70 24.75
N ASN A 61 -23.23 -2.90 23.89
CA ASN A 61 -21.84 -2.88 24.32
C ASN A 61 -20.86 -2.57 23.18
N VAL A 62 -19.86 -1.76 23.47
CA VAL A 62 -18.71 -1.48 22.58
C VAL A 62 -17.46 -1.86 23.34
N ARG A 63 -16.71 -2.85 22.86
CA ARG A 63 -15.58 -3.43 23.60
C ARG A 63 -14.26 -2.84 23.16
N SER A 64 -13.92 -3.04 21.90
CA SER A 64 -12.64 -2.63 21.34
C SER A 64 -12.83 -2.04 19.95
N GLY A 65 -11.84 -1.25 19.54
CA GLY A 65 -11.78 -0.65 18.23
C GLY A 65 -10.35 -0.28 17.90
N THR A 66 -10.13 -0.02 16.62
CA THR A 66 -8.87 0.49 16.09
C THR A 66 -9.06 1.95 15.76
N TRP A 67 -8.25 2.84 16.32
CA TRP A 67 -8.32 4.27 16.02
C TRP A 67 -7.03 4.80 15.41
N SER A 68 -7.17 5.87 14.63
CA SER A 68 -6.07 6.58 14.01
C SER A 68 -5.89 7.94 14.67
N THR A 69 -4.62 8.28 14.97
CA THR A 69 -4.21 9.62 15.43
C THR A 69 -3.46 10.40 14.35
N GLY A 70 -3.46 9.88 13.11
CA GLY A 70 -2.74 10.42 11.97
C GLY A 70 -2.41 9.34 10.94
N PRO A 71 -1.88 9.70 9.76
CA PRO A 71 -1.78 8.81 8.60
C PRO A 71 -0.94 7.54 8.80
N PHE A 72 -0.07 7.52 9.82
CA PHE A 72 0.84 6.40 10.13
C PHE A 72 0.73 5.92 11.58
N ARG A 73 -0.27 6.37 12.33
CA ARG A 73 -0.38 6.09 13.77
C ARG A 73 -1.71 5.45 14.10
N TRP A 74 -1.72 4.13 13.99
CA TRP A 74 -2.86 3.29 14.31
C TRP A 74 -2.66 2.61 15.66
N ARG A 75 -3.72 2.61 16.46
CA ARG A 75 -3.78 1.99 17.79
C ARG A 75 -4.99 1.09 17.85
N THR A 76 -4.86 -0.03 18.53
CA THR A 76 -5.96 -0.97 18.78
C THR A 76 -6.10 -1.18 20.29
N GLY A 77 -7.32 -1.23 20.78
CA GLY A 77 -7.54 -1.29 22.22
C GLY A 77 -8.99 -1.14 22.61
N ARG A 78 -9.22 -1.02 23.92
CA ARG A 78 -10.56 -0.77 24.46
C ARG A 78 -10.94 0.69 24.23
N VAL A 79 -12.14 0.91 23.71
CA VAL A 79 -12.67 2.26 23.42
C VAL A 79 -13.73 2.71 24.42
N ARG A 80 -14.16 1.81 25.30
CA ARG A 80 -15.06 2.10 26.42
C ARG A 80 -14.58 1.39 27.66
N ASP A 81 -14.63 2.08 28.79
CA ASP A 81 -14.38 1.43 30.07
C ASP A 81 -15.57 0.55 30.42
N ARG A 82 -15.31 -0.74 30.63
CA ARG A 82 -16.28 -1.62 31.28
C ARG A 82 -15.84 -1.70 32.73
N PRO A 83 -16.66 -1.28 33.70
CA PRO A 83 -16.32 -1.42 35.11
C PRO A 83 -15.90 -2.86 35.36
N GLU A 84 -14.71 -3.04 35.92
CA GLU A 84 -14.18 -4.37 36.23
C GLU A 84 -15.14 -5.04 37.22
N GLY A 85 -15.81 -6.12 36.80
CA GLY A 85 -16.86 -6.77 37.59
C GLY A 85 -18.31 -6.39 37.22
N ALA A 86 -18.53 -5.52 36.24
CA ALA A 86 -19.84 -5.40 35.60
C ALA A 86 -20.14 -6.73 34.89
N GLY A 87 -20.91 -7.60 35.56
CA GLY A 87 -21.40 -8.86 35.03
C GLY A 87 -22.06 -8.68 33.65
N PRO A 88 -22.32 -9.76 32.90
CA PRO A 88 -23.00 -9.68 31.61
C PRO A 88 -24.20 -8.74 31.76
N SER A 89 -24.28 -7.69 30.91
CA SER A 89 -25.38 -6.72 30.99
C SER A 89 -26.66 -7.54 30.98
N PRO A 90 -27.59 -7.32 31.93
CA PRO A 90 -28.82 -8.09 31.99
C PRO A 90 -29.53 -7.92 30.64
N SER A 91 -29.45 -8.97 29.83
CA SER A 91 -30.09 -9.06 28.55
C SER A 91 -31.59 -9.05 28.81
N GLY A 92 -32.24 -7.92 28.59
CA GLY A 92 -33.70 -7.88 28.53
C GLY A 92 -34.39 -7.21 29.71
N THR A 93 -34.27 -5.89 29.81
CA THR A 93 -35.46 -5.10 30.17
C THR A 93 -35.65 -4.07 29.07
N SER A 94 -36.33 -4.51 28.02
CA SER A 94 -36.72 -3.74 26.85
C SER A 94 -37.84 -2.77 27.22
N ASP A 95 -37.60 -1.88 28.17
CA ASP A 95 -38.32 -0.62 28.20
C ASP A 95 -37.81 0.18 27.01
N GLY A 96 -38.61 0.24 25.95
CA GLY A 96 -38.27 0.81 24.63
C GLY A 96 -37.90 2.31 24.62
N THR A 97 -37.58 2.88 25.77
CA THR A 97 -37.13 4.25 25.99
C THR A 97 -35.66 4.33 26.40
N ALA A 98 -35.00 3.22 26.74
CA ALA A 98 -33.56 3.23 27.03
C ALA A 98 -32.76 3.47 25.74
N ARG A 99 -32.03 4.59 25.69
CA ARG A 99 -31.17 4.95 24.56
C ARG A 99 -30.06 3.92 24.42
N SER A 100 -29.85 3.40 23.21
CA SER A 100 -28.84 2.36 22.96
C SER A 100 -27.45 2.90 23.31
N PRO A 101 -26.66 2.17 24.13
CA PRO A 101 -25.28 2.54 24.45
C PRO A 101 -24.39 2.79 23.22
N TRP A 102 -24.68 2.12 22.09
CA TRP A 102 -24.05 2.39 20.81
C TRP A 102 -24.39 3.78 20.26
N SER A 103 -25.67 4.16 20.29
CA SER A 103 -26.12 5.46 19.77
C SER A 103 -25.50 6.61 20.56
N ASP A 104 -25.41 6.50 21.89
CA ASP A 104 -24.73 7.50 22.72
C ASP A 104 -23.24 7.60 22.39
N PHE A 105 -22.59 6.46 22.18
CA PHE A 105 -21.19 6.42 21.80
C PHE A 105 -20.96 7.04 20.41
N ALA A 106 -21.77 6.67 19.41
CA ALA A 106 -21.68 7.20 18.06
C ALA A 106 -21.90 8.71 18.04
N ASN A 107 -22.90 9.21 18.78
CA ASN A 107 -23.18 10.64 18.90
C ASN A 107 -22.03 11.41 19.59
N ASP A 108 -21.39 10.85 20.63
CA ASP A 108 -20.22 11.48 21.27
C ASP A 108 -19.01 11.53 20.32
N MET A 109 -18.80 10.50 19.50
CA MET A 109 -17.73 10.49 18.50
C MET A 109 -18.01 11.49 17.36
N GLU A 110 -19.24 11.52 16.85
CA GLU A 110 -19.66 12.46 15.81
C GLU A 110 -19.57 13.92 16.30
N GLY A 111 -19.97 14.19 17.55
CA GLY A 111 -19.82 15.51 18.18
C GLY A 111 -18.37 15.97 18.34
N ARG A 112 -17.40 15.05 18.20
CA ARG A 112 -15.96 15.32 18.25
C ARG A 112 -15.28 15.28 16.88
N ASP A 113 -16.06 15.23 15.79
CA ASP A 113 -15.56 15.12 14.41
C ASP A 113 -14.74 13.83 14.16
N VAL A 114 -15.03 12.76 14.92
CA VAL A 114 -14.40 11.46 14.73
C VAL A 114 -15.18 10.66 13.69
N THR A 115 -14.52 10.31 12.59
CA THR A 115 -15.14 9.46 11.56
C THR A 115 -15.28 8.04 12.10
N LEU A 116 -16.52 7.64 12.38
CA LEU A 116 -16.84 6.31 12.91
C LEU A 116 -17.14 5.34 11.77
N ARG A 117 -16.48 4.19 11.77
CA ARG A 117 -16.68 3.14 10.77
C ARG A 117 -16.90 1.79 11.42
N THR A 118 -18.01 1.16 11.08
CA THR A 118 -18.29 -0.23 11.46
C THR A 118 -17.92 -1.13 10.30
N THR A 119 -17.12 -2.16 10.55
CA THR A 119 -16.90 -3.23 9.57
C THR A 119 -18.10 -4.16 9.67
N SER A 120 -19.00 -4.15 8.69
CA SER A 120 -20.10 -5.13 8.63
C SER A 120 -19.57 -6.43 8.05
N ASP A 121 -20.01 -7.58 8.59
CA ASP A 121 -19.60 -8.91 8.12
C ASP A 121 -19.87 -9.15 6.63
N ASP A 122 -20.84 -8.43 6.04
CA ASP A 122 -21.17 -8.51 4.61
C ASP A 122 -20.05 -7.96 3.68
N ASP A 123 -19.10 -7.17 4.19
CA ASP A 123 -17.96 -6.69 3.39
C ASP A 123 -16.90 -7.78 3.14
N SER A 124 -16.98 -8.93 3.83
CA SER A 124 -16.05 -10.05 3.66
C SER A 124 -16.17 -10.78 2.32
N GLY A 125 -17.27 -10.58 1.59
CA GLY A 125 -17.53 -11.20 0.28
C GLY A 125 -17.20 -10.33 -0.93
N SER A 126 -16.99 -9.03 -0.74
CA SER A 126 -16.46 -8.19 -1.82
C SER A 126 -14.98 -8.55 -1.98
N LEU A 127 -14.52 -8.71 -3.22
CA LEU A 127 -13.09 -8.71 -3.51
C LEU A 127 -12.52 -7.40 -2.99
N SER A 128 -12.10 -7.41 -1.72
CA SER A 128 -11.33 -6.36 -1.08
C SER A 128 -10.03 -6.34 -1.88
N LEU A 129 -10.02 -5.50 -2.91
CA LEU A 129 -8.80 -5.06 -3.53
C LEU A 129 -7.86 -4.65 -2.37
N PRO A 130 -6.55 -4.91 -2.46
CA PRO A 130 -5.61 -4.74 -1.34
C PRO A 130 -5.40 -3.27 -0.92
N PHE A 131 -6.32 -2.39 -1.26
CA PHE A 131 -6.38 -1.01 -0.84
C PHE A 131 -7.41 -0.93 0.29
N PRO A 132 -6.97 -0.76 1.55
CA PRO A 132 -7.89 -0.48 2.63
C PRO A 132 -8.63 0.79 2.24
N SER A 133 -9.95 0.75 2.35
CA SER A 133 -10.83 1.88 2.03
C SER A 133 -10.73 2.96 3.10
N SER A 134 -9.56 3.17 3.71
CA SER A 134 -9.36 4.17 4.75
C SER A 134 -9.70 5.56 4.18
N PRO A 135 -10.34 6.44 4.99
CA PRO A 135 -10.57 7.84 4.69
C PRO A 135 -9.24 8.60 4.80
N GLN A 136 -8.21 8.14 4.10
CA GLN A 136 -7.24 9.08 3.59
C GLN A 136 -8.00 10.04 2.68
N PRO A 137 -7.59 11.32 2.60
CA PRO A 137 -8.17 12.24 1.65
C PRO A 137 -8.30 11.55 0.29
N ASP A 138 -9.49 11.58 -0.33
CA ASP A 138 -9.81 10.81 -1.55
C ASP A 138 -8.71 10.90 -2.62
N TRP A 139 -7.99 12.03 -2.63
CA TRP A 139 -6.87 12.27 -3.52
C TRP A 139 -5.66 11.33 -3.30
N THR A 140 -5.33 10.90 -2.08
CA THR A 140 -4.18 9.99 -1.83
C THR A 140 -4.47 8.59 -2.38
N GLY A 141 -5.66 8.06 -2.08
CA GLY A 141 -6.12 6.81 -2.66
C GLY A 141 -6.16 6.89 -4.18
N LEU A 142 -6.70 7.98 -4.72
CA LEU A 142 -6.73 8.26 -6.16
C LEU A 142 -5.32 8.37 -6.76
N LEU A 143 -4.35 9.01 -6.11
CA LEU A 143 -2.97 9.08 -6.58
C LEU A 143 -2.30 7.71 -6.59
N ILE A 144 -2.54 6.89 -5.56
CA ILE A 144 -2.04 5.51 -5.50
C ILE A 144 -2.67 4.70 -6.64
N SER A 145 -3.99 4.80 -6.84
CA SER A 145 -4.69 4.12 -7.95
C SER A 145 -4.22 4.59 -9.32
N ILE A 146 -3.99 5.89 -9.53
CA ILE A 146 -3.45 6.44 -10.78
C ILE A 146 -2.02 5.97 -10.98
N ALA A 147 -1.17 6.00 -9.95
CA ALA A 147 0.21 5.51 -10.03
C ALA A 147 0.23 4.01 -10.35
N TRP A 148 -0.67 3.24 -9.74
CA TRP A 148 -0.83 1.82 -10.00
C TRP A 148 -1.30 1.56 -11.43
N LEU A 149 -2.34 2.26 -11.89
CA LEU A 149 -2.86 2.15 -13.26
C LEU A 149 -1.83 2.59 -14.31
N ALA A 150 -1.08 3.67 -14.03
CA ALA A 150 -0.01 4.15 -14.90
C ALA A 150 1.14 3.14 -14.97
N THR A 151 1.53 2.54 -13.84
CA THR A 151 2.56 1.51 -13.80
C THR A 151 2.09 0.24 -14.51
N PHE A 152 0.82 -0.15 -14.32
CA PHE A 152 0.21 -1.26 -15.04
C PHE A 152 0.19 -0.99 -16.55
N ALA A 153 -0.28 0.17 -17.00
CA ALA A 153 -0.30 0.57 -18.40
C ALA A 153 1.12 0.61 -19.00
N ALA A 154 2.11 1.07 -18.24
CA ALA A 154 3.51 1.07 -18.65
C ALA A 154 3.99 -0.35 -19.00
N VAL A 155 3.63 -1.38 -18.22
CA VAL A 155 3.99 -2.78 -18.51
C VAL A 155 3.43 -3.27 -19.88
N PHE A 156 2.27 -2.75 -20.32
CA PHE A 156 1.69 -3.12 -21.62
C PHE A 156 2.28 -2.31 -22.79
N VAL A 157 2.53 -1.02 -22.58
CA VAL A 157 3.01 -0.10 -23.63
C VAL A 157 4.51 -0.29 -23.89
N PHE A 158 5.32 -0.45 -22.84
CA PHE A 158 6.76 -0.59 -22.97
C PHE A 158 7.11 -2.07 -23.13
N GLN A 159 7.41 -2.50 -24.36
CA GLN A 159 7.68 -3.90 -24.70
C GLN A 159 8.89 -4.47 -23.91
N PRO A 160 8.68 -5.28 -22.85
CA PRO A 160 9.77 -5.91 -22.13
C PRO A 160 10.39 -6.94 -23.05
N ARG A 161 11.72 -6.88 -23.24
CA ARG A 161 12.31 -7.48 -24.44
C ARG A 161 12.32 -9.02 -24.46
N ARG A 162 12.03 -9.76 -23.38
CA ARG A 162 11.99 -11.23 -23.41
C ARG A 162 11.06 -11.81 -22.33
N GLY A 163 10.06 -12.59 -22.74
CA GLY A 163 9.44 -13.68 -21.97
C GLY A 163 8.57 -13.37 -20.74
N ASN A 164 8.68 -12.19 -20.13
CA ASN A 164 8.20 -12.00 -18.76
C ASN A 164 6.89 -11.20 -18.61
N ARG A 165 6.11 -10.97 -19.68
CA ARG A 165 4.85 -10.20 -19.61
C ARG A 165 3.85 -10.82 -18.64
N TRP A 166 3.69 -12.13 -18.72
CA TRP A 166 2.76 -12.88 -17.88
C TRP A 166 3.25 -13.00 -16.43
N ALA A 167 4.55 -13.17 -16.21
CA ALA A 167 5.11 -13.18 -14.86
C ALA A 167 5.02 -11.81 -14.18
N TRP A 168 5.24 -10.73 -14.93
CA TRP A 168 5.05 -9.36 -14.44
C TRP A 168 3.59 -9.07 -14.15
N PHE A 169 2.68 -9.43 -15.05
CA PHE A 169 1.25 -9.35 -14.80
C PHE A 169 0.88 -10.10 -13.53
N TRP A 170 1.28 -11.36 -13.37
CA TRP A 170 0.97 -12.14 -12.17
C TRP A 170 1.60 -11.55 -10.90
N MET A 171 2.84 -11.05 -10.95
CA MET A 171 3.45 -10.36 -9.81
C MET A 171 2.67 -9.10 -9.42
N PHE A 172 2.13 -8.38 -10.40
CA PHE A 172 1.36 -7.16 -10.19
C PHE A 172 -0.05 -7.45 -9.67
N THR A 173 -0.67 -8.52 -10.17
CA THR A 173 -2.01 -8.96 -9.79
C THR A 173 -2.02 -9.64 -8.41
N ILE A 174 -0.95 -10.34 -8.03
CA ILE A 174 -0.84 -11.05 -6.75
C ILE A 174 -0.36 -10.12 -5.61
N GLY A 175 0.22 -8.95 -5.89
CA GLY A 175 0.48 -7.96 -4.84
C GLY A 175 1.26 -6.71 -5.24
N GLN A 176 1.30 -5.75 -4.31
CA GLN A 176 2.02 -4.47 -4.45
C GLN A 176 3.54 -4.64 -4.73
N ILE A 177 4.10 -5.80 -4.37
CA ILE A 177 5.52 -6.12 -4.53
C ILE A 177 5.94 -6.18 -6.01
N GLY A 178 5.04 -6.60 -6.91
CA GLY A 178 5.34 -6.70 -8.34
C GLY A 178 5.68 -5.36 -8.99
N ALA A 179 5.00 -4.30 -8.58
CA ALA A 179 5.21 -2.95 -9.09
C ALA A 179 6.60 -2.41 -8.73
N LEU A 180 7.00 -2.58 -7.46
CA LEU A 180 8.31 -2.17 -6.96
C LEU A 180 9.43 -2.95 -7.64
N LEU A 181 9.27 -4.28 -7.79
CA LEU A 181 10.27 -5.11 -8.48
C LEU A 181 10.43 -4.68 -9.94
N TYR A 182 9.34 -4.36 -10.65
CA TYR A 182 9.40 -3.88 -12.03
C TYR A 182 10.21 -2.60 -12.15
N LEU A 183 9.91 -1.64 -11.26
CA LEU A 183 10.62 -0.36 -11.14
C LEU A 183 12.07 -0.48 -10.63
N ILE A 184 12.55 -1.65 -10.20
CA ILE A 184 13.95 -1.88 -9.82
C ILE A 184 14.66 -2.67 -10.93
N LEU A 185 14.01 -3.68 -11.48
CA LEU A 185 14.60 -4.66 -12.40
C LEU A 185 14.68 -4.23 -13.87
N GLU A 186 13.91 -3.24 -14.31
CA GLU A 186 14.04 -2.68 -15.67
C GLU A 186 14.79 -1.34 -15.66
N PRO A 187 16.13 -1.30 -15.71
CA PRO A 187 16.90 -0.06 -15.65
C PRO A 187 16.85 0.78 -16.94
N GLU A 188 16.28 0.28 -18.05
CA GLU A 188 16.19 1.08 -19.27
C GLU A 188 15.09 2.15 -19.17
N PRO A 189 15.36 3.40 -19.58
CA PRO A 189 14.35 4.46 -19.61
C PRO A 189 13.24 4.09 -20.60
N LEU A 190 12.00 4.20 -20.15
CA LEU A 190 10.76 3.82 -20.85
C LEU A 190 10.64 4.45 -22.27
N ILE A 191 11.34 5.55 -22.53
CA ILE A 191 11.32 6.22 -23.82
C ILE A 191 12.44 5.67 -24.70
N ARG A 192 12.18 4.56 -25.41
CA ARG A 192 13.00 4.20 -26.58
C ARG A 192 12.75 5.21 -27.69
N ARG A 193 13.81 5.92 -28.10
CA ARG A 193 13.80 6.61 -29.40
C ARG A 193 13.51 5.57 -30.48
N ALA A 194 12.58 5.89 -31.35
CA ALA A 194 12.20 5.02 -32.46
C ALA A 194 13.46 4.60 -33.24
N PRO A 195 13.65 3.30 -33.53
CA PRO A 195 14.80 2.77 -34.29
C PRO A 195 14.87 3.28 -35.75
N ALA A 196 13.93 4.14 -36.16
CA ALA A 196 13.90 4.75 -37.47
C ALA A 196 15.05 5.75 -37.71
N LEU A 197 15.54 6.43 -36.65
CA LEU A 197 16.62 7.41 -36.79
C LEU A 197 18.00 6.74 -36.96
N ASP A 198 18.27 5.64 -36.25
CA ASP A 198 19.55 4.92 -36.38
C ASP A 198 19.68 4.23 -37.76
N ARG A 199 18.57 3.78 -38.37
CA ARG A 199 18.61 3.27 -39.75
C ARG A 199 18.87 4.35 -40.79
N GLN A 200 18.40 5.58 -40.59
CA GLN A 200 18.70 6.69 -41.48
C GLN A 200 20.15 7.14 -41.36
N GLN A 201 20.77 7.06 -40.18
CA GLN A 201 22.20 7.31 -40.01
C GLN A 201 23.07 6.18 -40.58
N ALA A 202 22.70 4.92 -40.37
CA ALA A 202 23.44 3.77 -40.94
C ALA A 202 23.32 3.67 -42.47
N ALA A 203 22.24 4.19 -43.07
CA ALA A 203 22.09 4.29 -44.52
C ALA A 203 22.81 5.51 -45.12
N ALA A 204 23.29 6.44 -44.29
CA ALA A 204 23.94 7.67 -44.72
C ALA A 204 25.47 7.63 -44.66
N GLU A 205 26.09 6.55 -44.19
CA GLU A 205 27.55 6.35 -44.27
C GLU A 205 27.91 5.52 -45.51
N PRO A 206 28.49 6.12 -46.56
CA PRO A 206 29.00 5.40 -47.71
C PRO A 206 30.37 4.80 -47.35
N ASN A 207 30.51 3.49 -47.59
CA ASN A 207 31.73 2.69 -47.44
C ASN A 207 33.04 3.45 -47.67
N ALA A 208 33.83 3.59 -46.61
CA ALA A 208 35.27 3.83 -46.71
C ALA A 208 35.98 2.58 -46.17
N ASP A 209 36.60 1.83 -47.07
CA ASP A 209 37.32 0.59 -46.79
C ASP A 209 38.40 0.78 -45.72
N GLY A 210 38.26 0.09 -44.59
CA GLY A 210 39.26 0.01 -43.52
C GLY A 210 39.25 -1.38 -42.88
N PRO A 211 40.40 -2.07 -42.76
CA PRO A 211 40.46 -3.43 -42.24
C PRO A 211 40.40 -3.48 -40.71
N ASP A 212 39.80 -4.56 -40.21
CA ASP A 212 39.76 -5.06 -38.82
C ASP A 212 39.11 -4.16 -37.76
N THR A 213 37.79 -3.99 -37.85
CA THR A 213 36.98 -3.61 -36.69
C THR A 213 36.77 -4.81 -35.78
N ALA A 214 37.44 -4.79 -34.63
CA ALA A 214 37.24 -5.69 -33.50
C ALA A 214 35.74 -5.87 -33.19
N THR A 215 35.28 -7.11 -33.27
CA THR A 215 33.92 -7.50 -32.90
C THR A 215 33.65 -7.05 -31.47
N PRO A 216 32.67 -6.16 -31.21
CA PRO A 216 32.36 -5.74 -29.86
C PRO A 216 31.96 -6.96 -29.03
N PRO A 217 32.36 -7.04 -27.75
CA PRO A 217 32.07 -8.18 -26.90
C PRO A 217 30.56 -8.36 -26.79
N THR A 218 30.03 -9.41 -27.42
CA THR A 218 28.64 -9.80 -27.27
C THR A 218 28.45 -10.28 -25.84
N SER A 219 27.88 -9.41 -24.99
CA SER A 219 27.45 -9.79 -23.64
C SER A 219 26.51 -10.99 -23.75
N ARG A 220 26.93 -12.16 -23.25
CA ARG A 220 26.09 -13.36 -23.26
C ARG A 220 24.81 -13.06 -22.49
N PRO A 221 23.63 -13.20 -23.12
CA PRO A 221 22.38 -13.02 -22.40
C PRO A 221 22.30 -14.08 -21.29
N LEU A 222 22.03 -13.63 -20.06
CA LEU A 222 21.72 -14.52 -18.94
C LEU A 222 20.62 -15.50 -19.35
N SER A 223 20.80 -16.78 -18.99
CA SER A 223 19.80 -17.81 -19.28
C SER A 223 18.51 -17.52 -18.50
N GLY A 224 17.35 -17.83 -19.09
CA GLY A 224 16.04 -17.53 -18.48
C GLY A 224 15.86 -18.12 -17.07
N ALA A 225 16.49 -19.27 -16.79
CA ALA A 225 16.46 -19.91 -15.47
C ALA A 225 17.25 -19.12 -14.41
N GLN A 226 18.39 -18.54 -14.78
CA GLN A 226 19.18 -17.69 -13.87
C GLN A 226 18.46 -16.37 -13.57
N GLY A 227 17.78 -15.80 -14.56
CA GLY A 227 16.93 -14.62 -14.38
C GLY A 227 15.75 -14.88 -13.43
N PHE A 228 15.10 -16.04 -13.56
CA PHE A 228 13.99 -16.44 -12.68
C PHE A 228 14.44 -16.67 -11.23
N GLY A 229 15.58 -17.35 -11.02
CA GLY A 229 16.15 -17.55 -9.68
C GLY A 229 16.49 -16.23 -8.98
N LEU A 230 17.13 -15.29 -9.70
CA LEU A 230 17.43 -13.96 -9.17
C LEU A 230 16.16 -13.15 -8.86
N ALA A 231 15.10 -13.28 -9.66
CA ALA A 231 13.83 -12.62 -9.39
C ALA A 231 13.17 -13.15 -8.11
N ILE A 232 13.18 -14.47 -7.87
CA ILE A 232 12.65 -15.06 -6.63
C ILE A 232 13.46 -14.60 -5.41
N VAL A 233 14.79 -14.69 -5.48
CA VAL A 233 15.66 -14.32 -4.34
C VAL A 233 15.52 -12.83 -4.03
N SER A 234 15.46 -11.96 -5.05
CA SER A 234 15.23 -10.52 -4.85
C SER A 234 13.84 -10.22 -4.29
N ALA A 235 12.79 -10.91 -4.73
CA ALA A 235 11.45 -10.77 -4.17
C ALA A 235 11.41 -11.16 -2.68
N ILE A 236 12.02 -12.30 -2.31
CA ILE A 236 12.10 -12.76 -0.90
C ILE A 236 12.91 -11.77 -0.06
N ALA A 237 14.07 -11.33 -0.55
CA ALA A 237 14.92 -10.37 0.15
C ALA A 237 14.21 -9.02 0.35
N THR A 238 13.48 -8.55 -0.67
CA THR A 238 12.69 -7.31 -0.59
C THR A 238 11.54 -7.46 0.40
N ALA A 239 10.82 -8.59 0.39
CA ALA A 239 9.75 -8.85 1.35
C ALA A 239 10.27 -8.89 2.79
N MET A 240 11.40 -9.57 3.05
CA MET A 240 12.01 -9.58 4.38
C MET A 240 12.50 -8.20 4.82
N ALA A 241 13.10 -7.42 3.91
CA ALA A 241 13.51 -6.05 4.19
C ALA A 241 12.31 -5.15 4.54
N SER A 242 11.20 -5.28 3.81
CA SER A 242 9.97 -4.55 4.10
C SER A 242 9.40 -4.88 5.48
N VAL A 243 9.34 -6.16 5.86
CA VAL A 243 8.90 -6.59 7.20
C VAL A 243 9.82 -6.03 8.29
N ALA A 244 11.13 -6.10 8.08
CA ALA A 244 12.11 -5.58 9.03
C ALA A 244 11.99 -4.06 9.21
N ILE A 245 11.79 -3.30 8.12
CA ILE A 245 11.60 -1.85 8.17
C ILE A 245 10.28 -1.50 8.87
N GLY A 246 9.19 -2.19 8.55
CA GLY A 246 7.90 -1.98 9.22
C GLY A 246 7.98 -2.22 10.73
N TRP A 247 8.65 -3.31 11.13
CA TRP A 247 8.91 -3.62 12.53
C TRP A 247 9.79 -2.57 13.21
N LEU A 248 10.86 -2.12 12.56
CA LEU A 248 11.78 -1.13 13.10
C LEU A 248 11.12 0.25 13.25
N ALA A 249 10.34 0.68 12.24
CA ALA A 249 9.57 1.92 12.28
C ALA A 249 8.51 1.88 13.39
N GLY A 250 7.84 0.73 13.54
CA GLY A 250 6.91 0.46 14.63
C GLY A 250 7.57 0.49 16.01
N ARG A 251 8.89 0.32 16.12
CA ARG A 251 9.63 0.40 17.39
C ARG A 251 10.25 1.78 17.67
N MET A 252 10.69 2.47 16.62
CA MET A 252 11.47 3.72 16.73
C MET A 252 10.61 4.99 16.79
N LEU A 253 9.42 4.99 16.19
CA LEU A 253 8.54 6.16 16.20
C LEU A 253 7.72 6.19 17.50
N PRO A 254 7.88 7.16 18.41
CA PRO A 254 7.00 7.29 19.57
C PRO A 254 5.55 7.57 19.14
#